data_AF-M5EZH2-F1
#
_entry.id   AF-M5EZH2-F1
#
_cell.length_a   1.000
_cell.length_b   1.000
_cell.length_c   1.000
_cell.angle_alpha   90.00
_cell.angle_beta   90.00
_cell.angle_gamma   90.00
#
_symmetry.space_group_name_H-M   'P 1'
#
loop_
_entity.id
_entity.type
_entity.pdbx_description
1 polymer ?
#
loop_
_entity_poly.entity_id
_entity_poly.type
_entity_poly.pdbx_seq_one_letter_code
_entity_poly.pdbx_strand_id
1 'polypeptide(L)'
;MPPCVYRGGITEDGTFRFYTTVIDRIARADLRLCLYHFPDICGVPVTPRVIRRLDEAYPSIITGVKDSGGDFDFTEALIRRFSHLSIYTGSETHLPQALAAGARGTICGLGNAMPRLMRAMFDAPTAFDRRKVVPALLSGDFILSRRPFPASVKTILASVNAEPTWNRVLPPMSEVPMPERAWMVRDFARWESGLVK
;
A
#
# COMPACT_ATOMS: atom_id res chain seq x y z
N MET A 1 -7.47 -10.86 -1.16
CA MET A 1 -6.35 -11.27 -2.02
C MET A 1 -6.54 -12.73 -2.37
N PRO A 2 -6.47 -13.13 -3.65
CA PRO A 2 -6.68 -14.52 -4.05
C PRO A 2 -5.56 -15.44 -3.55
N PRO A 3 -5.82 -16.75 -3.36
CA PRO A 3 -4.80 -17.73 -2.98
C PRO A 3 -3.76 -17.95 -4.08
N CYS A 4 -2.51 -18.23 -3.69
CA CYS A 4 -1.33 -18.16 -4.57
C CYS A 4 -0.59 -19.48 -4.82
N VAL A 5 -1.13 -20.59 -4.31
CA VAL A 5 -0.38 -21.86 -4.15
C VAL A 5 -0.18 -22.60 -5.48
N TYR A 6 -1.10 -22.46 -6.45
CA TYR A 6 -1.08 -23.22 -7.71
C TYR A 6 -0.74 -22.33 -8.92
N ARG A 7 0.47 -21.75 -8.93
CA ARG A 7 0.84 -20.67 -9.84
C ARG A 7 0.63 -20.96 -11.33
N GLY A 8 0.91 -22.18 -11.78
CA GLY A 8 0.73 -22.58 -13.19
C GLY A 8 -0.73 -22.61 -13.68
N GLY A 9 -1.71 -22.62 -12.75
CA GLY A 9 -3.14 -22.62 -13.07
C GLY A 9 -3.84 -21.28 -12.84
N ILE A 10 -3.10 -20.22 -12.48
CA ILE A 10 -3.69 -18.90 -12.26
C ILE A 10 -4.04 -18.28 -13.62
N THR A 11 -5.33 -18.09 -13.86
CA THR A 11 -5.87 -17.47 -15.06
C THR A 11 -6.77 -16.29 -14.70
N GLU A 12 -7.01 -15.37 -15.64
CA GLU A 12 -7.97 -14.29 -15.43
C GLU A 12 -9.36 -14.81 -15.07
N ASP A 13 -9.76 -15.95 -15.64
CA ASP A 13 -11.07 -16.55 -15.33
C ASP A 13 -11.11 -17.16 -13.93
N GLY A 14 -10.05 -17.86 -13.51
CA GLY A 14 -9.93 -18.34 -12.14
C GLY A 14 -9.96 -17.21 -11.12
N THR A 15 -9.23 -16.13 -11.39
CA THR A 15 -9.23 -14.92 -10.54
C THR A 15 -10.62 -14.28 -10.48
N PHE A 16 -11.30 -14.13 -11.62
CA PHE A 16 -12.68 -13.63 -11.67
C PHE A 16 -13.62 -14.50 -10.82
N ARG A 17 -13.62 -15.82 -11.05
CA ARG A 17 -14.48 -16.77 -10.32
C ARG A 17 -14.22 -16.79 -8.82
N PHE A 18 -12.97 -16.59 -8.39
CA PHE A 18 -12.66 -16.45 -6.97
C PHE A 18 -13.42 -15.27 -6.36
N TYR A 19 -13.30 -14.08 -6.97
CA TYR A 19 -13.96 -12.88 -6.45
C TYR A 19 -15.49 -13.00 -6.50
N THR A 20 -16.06 -13.50 -7.59
CA THR A 20 -17.52 -13.69 -7.71
C THR A 20 -18.03 -14.65 -6.63
N THR A 21 -17.34 -15.77 -6.41
CA THR A 21 -17.70 -16.74 -5.36
C THR A 21 -17.67 -16.12 -3.96
N VAL A 22 -16.68 -15.26 -3.67
CA VAL A 22 -16.60 -14.54 -2.39
C VAL A 22 -17.77 -13.56 -2.24
N ILE A 23 -18.04 -12.75 -3.27
CA ILE A 23 -19.13 -11.76 -3.26
C ILE A 23 -20.49 -12.46 -3.08
N ASP A 24 -20.76 -13.49 -3.88
CA ASP A 24 -22.02 -14.25 -3.85
C ASP A 24 -22.25 -14.93 -2.50
N ARG A 25 -21.19 -15.46 -1.87
CA ARG A 25 -21.30 -16.10 -0.54
C ARG A 25 -21.52 -15.12 0.59
N ILE A 26 -20.96 -13.91 0.49
CA ILE A 26 -21.22 -12.87 1.49
C ILE A 26 -22.68 -12.39 1.36
N ALA A 27 -23.24 -12.38 0.14
CA ALA A 27 -24.65 -12.11 -0.14
C ALA A 27 -25.18 -10.80 0.46
N ARG A 28 -24.34 -9.77 0.53
CA ARG A 28 -24.70 -8.45 1.06
C ARG A 28 -24.74 -7.42 -0.06
N ALA A 29 -25.91 -6.81 -0.24
CA ALA A 29 -26.10 -5.72 -1.22
C ALA A 29 -25.34 -4.44 -0.84
N ASP A 30 -25.01 -4.26 0.44
CA ASP A 30 -24.23 -3.11 0.94
C ASP A 30 -22.73 -3.38 1.02
N LEU A 31 -22.26 -4.54 0.53
CA LEU A 31 -20.84 -4.86 0.45
C LEU A 31 -20.12 -3.84 -0.43
N ARG A 32 -19.00 -3.30 0.08
CA ARG A 32 -18.08 -2.45 -0.67
C ARG A 32 -16.70 -3.11 -0.69
N LEU A 33 -16.22 -3.46 -1.88
CA LEU A 33 -15.00 -4.21 -2.08
C LEU A 33 -13.95 -3.33 -2.78
N CYS A 34 -12.83 -3.14 -2.09
CA CYS A 34 -11.60 -2.63 -2.70
C CYS A 34 -10.73 -3.82 -3.12
N LEU A 35 -10.49 -3.97 -4.42
CA LEU A 35 -9.63 -5.01 -4.96
C LEU A 35 -8.18 -4.73 -4.56
N TYR A 36 -7.40 -5.77 -4.26
CA TYR A 36 -6.00 -5.63 -3.91
C TYR A 36 -5.09 -6.31 -4.94
N HIS A 37 -4.39 -5.50 -5.73
CA HIS A 37 -3.39 -5.93 -6.71
C HIS A 37 -2.00 -5.91 -6.08
N PHE A 38 -1.42 -7.09 -5.81
CA PHE A 38 -0.04 -7.23 -5.30
C PHE A 38 0.64 -8.52 -5.80
N PRO A 39 0.87 -8.62 -7.13
CA PRO A 39 1.31 -9.87 -7.76
C PRO A 39 2.66 -10.38 -7.23
N ASP A 40 3.57 -9.50 -6.78
CA ASP A 40 4.86 -9.93 -6.24
C ASP A 40 4.73 -10.77 -4.95
N ILE A 41 3.70 -10.51 -4.14
CA ILE A 41 3.45 -11.24 -2.89
C ILE A 41 2.50 -12.41 -3.12
N CYS A 42 1.41 -12.21 -3.86
CA CYS A 42 0.38 -13.23 -4.02
C CYS A 42 0.46 -14.00 -5.33
N GLY A 43 1.37 -13.69 -6.24
CA GLY A 43 1.49 -14.36 -7.54
C GLY A 43 0.23 -14.28 -8.42
N VAL A 44 -0.80 -13.51 -8.04
CA VAL A 44 -2.07 -13.42 -8.75
C VAL A 44 -2.28 -11.97 -9.21
N PRO A 45 -2.06 -11.66 -10.50
CA PRO A 45 -2.39 -10.35 -11.02
C PRO A 45 -3.91 -10.17 -11.10
N VAL A 46 -4.39 -9.05 -10.57
CA VAL A 46 -5.74 -8.52 -10.79
C VAL A 46 -5.68 -7.57 -11.97
N THR A 47 -5.75 -8.12 -13.18
CA THR A 47 -5.58 -7.35 -14.43
C THR A 47 -6.72 -6.36 -14.65
N PRO A 48 -6.52 -5.32 -15.49
CA PRO A 48 -7.61 -4.42 -15.89
C PRO A 48 -8.83 -5.15 -16.48
N ARG A 49 -8.61 -6.28 -17.17
CA ARG A 49 -9.71 -7.07 -17.72
C ARG A 49 -10.51 -7.78 -16.62
N VAL A 50 -9.85 -8.30 -15.59
CA VAL A 50 -10.53 -8.87 -14.41
C VAL A 50 -11.30 -7.78 -13.67
N ILE A 51 -10.69 -6.62 -13.44
CA ILE A 51 -11.34 -5.48 -12.77
C ILE A 51 -12.62 -5.09 -13.51
N ARG A 52 -12.53 -4.90 -14.83
CA ARG A 52 -13.68 -4.56 -15.68
C ARG A 52 -14.80 -5.60 -15.56
N ARG A 53 -14.47 -6.90 -15.68
CA ARG A 53 -15.47 -7.98 -15.56
C ARG A 53 -16.18 -7.95 -14.19
N LEU A 54 -15.45 -7.69 -13.11
CA LEU A 54 -16.02 -7.64 -11.76
C LEU A 54 -16.90 -6.41 -11.57
N ASP A 55 -16.45 -5.24 -12.04
CA ASP A 55 -17.19 -3.99 -11.97
C ASP A 55 -18.51 -4.06 -12.77
N GLU A 56 -18.49 -4.67 -13.95
CA GLU A 56 -19.69 -4.92 -14.78
C GLU A 56 -20.65 -5.92 -14.14
N ALA A 57 -20.14 -7.01 -13.55
CA ALA A 57 -20.97 -8.06 -12.95
C ALA A 57 -21.58 -7.66 -11.61
N TYR A 58 -20.88 -6.83 -10.83
CA TYR A 58 -21.28 -6.41 -9.49
C TYR A 58 -21.21 -4.88 -9.36
N PRO A 59 -22.05 -4.15 -10.10
CA PRO A 59 -22.04 -2.70 -10.08
C PRO A 59 -22.25 -2.21 -8.65
N SER A 60 -21.50 -1.18 -8.25
CA SER A 60 -21.48 -0.58 -6.91
C SER A 60 -20.84 -1.43 -5.80
N ILE A 61 -20.69 -2.75 -5.95
CA ILE A 61 -19.94 -3.55 -4.97
C ILE A 61 -18.45 -3.27 -5.12
N ILE A 62 -17.93 -3.22 -6.34
CA ILE A 62 -16.53 -2.83 -6.56
C ILE A 62 -16.42 -1.31 -6.39
N THR A 63 -15.69 -0.88 -5.36
CA THR A 63 -15.56 0.56 -5.04
C THR A 63 -14.18 1.12 -5.34
N GLY A 64 -13.19 0.25 -5.56
CA GLY A 64 -11.81 0.69 -5.69
C GLY A 64 -10.82 -0.42 -5.97
N VAL A 65 -9.60 0.01 -6.26
CA VAL A 65 -8.44 -0.87 -6.42
C VAL A 65 -7.28 -0.26 -5.65
N LYS A 66 -6.68 -1.03 -4.75
CA LYS A 66 -5.36 -0.75 -4.21
C LYS A 66 -4.33 -1.48 -5.05
N ASP A 67 -3.42 -0.73 -5.68
CA ASP A 67 -2.30 -1.28 -6.43
C ASP A 67 -1.00 -1.18 -5.65
N SER A 68 -0.35 -2.30 -5.36
CA SER A 68 0.97 -2.39 -4.73
C SER A 68 2.00 -3.08 -5.63
N GLY A 69 1.74 -3.16 -6.94
CA GLY A 69 2.65 -3.78 -7.91
C GLY A 69 3.93 -2.99 -8.19
N GLY A 70 4.04 -1.73 -7.72
CA GLY A 70 5.26 -0.93 -7.88
C GLY A 70 5.49 -0.39 -9.31
N ASP A 71 4.56 -0.60 -10.24
CA ASP A 71 4.59 -0.04 -11.59
C ASP A 71 3.64 1.16 -11.67
N PHE A 72 4.21 2.36 -11.80
CA PHE A 72 3.41 3.59 -11.87
C PHE A 72 2.56 3.68 -13.14
N ASP A 73 3.05 3.20 -14.28
CA ASP A 73 2.31 3.27 -15.55
C ASP A 73 1.06 2.39 -15.46
N PHE A 74 1.17 1.24 -14.79
CA PHE A 74 0.03 0.40 -14.47
C PHE A 74 -0.96 1.12 -13.55
N THR A 75 -0.48 1.72 -12.45
CA THR A 75 -1.33 2.50 -11.54
C THR A 75 -2.05 3.64 -12.28
N GLU A 76 -1.34 4.40 -13.10
CA GLU A 76 -1.90 5.51 -13.89
C GLU A 76 -2.94 5.02 -14.90
N ALA A 77 -2.67 3.90 -15.58
CA ALA A 77 -3.65 3.28 -16.47
C ALA A 77 -4.93 2.87 -15.73
N LEU A 78 -4.84 2.40 -14.49
CA LEU A 78 -6.02 2.12 -13.67
C LEU A 78 -6.80 3.40 -13.33
N ILE A 79 -6.10 4.46 -12.89
CA ILE A 79 -6.73 5.75 -12.58
C ILE A 79 -7.50 6.30 -13.78
N ARG A 80 -6.90 6.22 -14.97
CA ARG A 80 -7.53 6.72 -16.21
C ARG A 80 -8.70 5.86 -16.67
N ARG A 81 -8.58 4.54 -16.64
CA ARG A 81 -9.59 3.60 -17.18
C ARG A 81 -10.79 3.41 -16.26
N PHE A 82 -10.58 3.56 -14.95
CA PHE A 82 -11.59 3.32 -13.91
C PHE A 82 -11.74 4.55 -13.03
N SER A 83 -11.88 5.74 -13.62
CA SER A 83 -11.95 7.02 -12.90
C SER A 83 -13.16 7.13 -11.96
N HIS A 84 -14.18 6.30 -12.13
CA HIS A 84 -15.31 6.17 -11.21
C HIS A 84 -15.00 5.30 -9.97
N LEU A 85 -13.93 4.51 -10.00
CA LEU A 85 -13.46 3.72 -8.87
C LEU A 85 -12.43 4.50 -8.05
N SER A 86 -12.38 4.25 -6.74
CA SER A 86 -11.34 4.79 -5.88
C SER A 86 -10.03 4.01 -6.07
N ILE A 87 -9.12 4.54 -6.88
CA ILE A 87 -7.80 3.94 -7.08
C ILE A 87 -6.82 4.44 -6.02
N TYR A 88 -6.12 3.52 -5.36
CA TYR A 88 -5.12 3.79 -4.34
C TYR A 88 -3.78 3.20 -4.75
N THR A 89 -2.69 3.97 -4.58
CA THR A 89 -1.34 3.39 -4.65
C THR A 89 -0.97 2.79 -3.30
N GLY A 90 -0.25 1.68 -3.30
CA GLY A 90 0.45 1.12 -2.15
C GLY A 90 1.97 1.24 -2.25
N SER A 91 2.48 1.87 -3.31
CA SER A 91 3.86 2.38 -3.37
C SER A 91 3.82 3.86 -3.01
N GLU A 92 4.21 4.19 -1.79
CA GLU A 92 4.09 5.56 -1.26
C GLU A 92 5.00 6.53 -2.00
N THR A 93 6.13 6.08 -2.55
CA THR A 93 7.02 6.91 -3.38
C THR A 93 6.33 7.44 -4.64
N HIS A 94 5.32 6.73 -5.15
CA HIS A 94 4.50 7.14 -6.29
C HIS A 94 3.31 8.03 -5.90
N LEU A 95 3.00 8.16 -4.60
CA LEU A 95 1.84 8.92 -4.12
C LEU A 95 1.73 10.34 -4.68
N PRO A 96 2.81 11.15 -4.76
CA PRO A 96 2.71 12.51 -5.29
C PRO A 96 2.20 12.55 -6.74
N GLN A 97 2.71 11.63 -7.58
CA GLN A 97 2.32 11.51 -8.99
C GLN A 97 0.94 10.88 -9.12
N ALA A 98 0.63 9.86 -8.31
CA ALA A 98 -0.68 9.21 -8.31
C ALA A 98 -1.80 10.21 -7.94
N LEU A 99 -1.59 11.05 -6.91
CA LEU A 99 -2.53 12.12 -6.55
C LEU A 99 -2.70 13.14 -7.68
N ALA A 100 -1.61 13.48 -8.38
CA ALA A 100 -1.68 14.38 -9.53
C ALA A 100 -2.44 13.77 -10.73
N ALA A 101 -2.36 12.44 -10.91
CA ALA A 101 -3.08 11.71 -11.94
C ALA A 101 -4.56 11.46 -11.60
N GLY A 102 -5.00 11.71 -10.36
CA GLY A 102 -6.38 11.55 -9.92
C GLY A 102 -6.65 10.35 -8.99
N ALA A 103 -5.61 9.70 -8.46
CA ALA A 103 -5.78 8.67 -7.44
C ALA A 103 -6.52 9.23 -6.21
N ARG A 104 -7.30 8.37 -5.55
CA ARG A 104 -8.02 8.73 -4.33
C ARG A 104 -7.11 8.79 -3.09
N GLY A 105 -5.93 8.18 -3.17
CA GLY A 105 -4.91 8.27 -2.13
C GLY A 105 -4.01 7.04 -2.06
N THR A 106 -3.68 6.65 -0.83
CA THR A 106 -2.90 5.45 -0.54
C THR A 106 -3.47 4.69 0.65
N ILE A 107 -3.32 3.38 0.64
CA ILE A 107 -3.41 2.55 1.84
C ILE A 107 -1.97 2.16 2.19
N CYS A 108 -1.33 3.01 3.00
CA CYS A 108 0.12 3.05 3.18
C CYS A 108 0.60 2.32 4.44
N GLY A 109 1.75 1.66 4.31
CA GLY A 109 2.53 1.18 5.43
C GLY A 109 3.22 2.32 6.18
N LEU A 110 3.74 3.33 5.46
CA LEU A 110 4.45 4.46 6.09
C LEU A 110 3.59 5.19 7.12
N GLY A 111 2.28 5.28 6.89
CA GLY A 111 1.34 5.94 7.81
C GLY A 111 1.31 5.38 9.23
N ASN A 112 1.81 4.16 9.46
CA ASN A 112 1.95 3.61 10.81
C ASN A 112 3.03 4.34 11.62
N ALA A 113 4.19 4.64 11.01
CA ALA A 113 5.32 5.27 11.68
C ALA A 113 5.43 6.77 11.38
N MET A 114 4.87 7.23 10.26
CA MET A 114 5.04 8.56 9.69
C MET A 114 3.69 9.26 9.37
N PRO A 115 2.66 9.20 10.24
CA PRO A 115 1.33 9.69 9.91
C PRO A 115 1.29 11.19 9.58
N ARG A 116 2.11 12.01 10.26
CA ARG A 116 2.19 13.47 10.00
C ARG A 116 2.72 13.78 8.61
N LEU A 117 3.74 13.05 8.17
CA LEU A 117 4.30 13.17 6.81
C LEU A 117 3.24 12.83 5.75
N MET A 118 2.54 11.70 5.96
CA MET A 118 1.50 11.28 5.02
C MET A 118 0.37 12.31 4.98
N ARG A 119 -0.09 12.82 6.13
CA ARG A 119 -1.09 13.89 6.20
C ARG A 119 -0.64 15.17 5.49
N ALA A 120 0.61 15.60 5.67
CA ALA A 120 1.17 16.77 4.99
C ALA A 120 1.17 16.63 3.46
N MET A 121 1.43 15.42 2.93
CA MET A 121 1.31 15.15 1.50
C MET A 121 -0.12 15.34 0.97
N PHE A 122 -1.14 14.99 1.75
CA PHE A 122 -2.55 15.19 1.38
C PHE A 122 -3.03 16.63 1.60
N ASP A 123 -2.53 17.32 2.62
CA ASP A 123 -2.87 18.73 2.89
C ASP A 123 -2.27 19.69 1.88
N ALA A 124 -1.14 19.32 1.26
CA ALA A 124 -0.52 20.13 0.23
C ALA A 124 -1.50 20.40 -0.93
N PRO A 125 -1.90 21.66 -1.16
CA PRO A 125 -3.03 22.00 -2.01
C PRO A 125 -2.71 21.80 -3.49
N THR A 126 -1.44 21.96 -3.86
CA THR A 126 -0.98 21.84 -5.24
C THR A 126 0.06 20.74 -5.41
N ALA A 127 0.24 20.27 -6.64
CA ALA A 127 1.36 19.40 -6.99
C ALA A 127 2.73 20.05 -6.69
N PHE A 128 2.84 21.38 -6.77
CA PHE A 128 4.07 22.11 -6.44
C PHE A 128 4.38 22.04 -4.94
N ASP A 129 3.38 22.19 -4.07
CA ASP A 129 3.58 22.08 -2.62
C ASP A 129 3.92 20.66 -2.19
N ARG A 130 3.31 19.65 -2.84
CA ARG A 130 3.65 18.23 -2.61
C ARG A 130 5.13 17.94 -2.88
N ARG A 131 5.75 18.57 -3.88
CA ARG A 131 7.19 18.39 -4.19
C ARG A 131 8.09 18.73 -3.01
N LYS A 132 7.68 19.65 -2.13
CA LYS A 132 8.46 20.00 -0.92
C LYS A 132 8.50 18.84 0.10
N VAL A 133 7.50 17.97 0.10
CA VAL A 133 7.37 16.82 1.00
C VAL A 133 8.08 15.57 0.44
N VAL A 134 8.31 15.51 -0.87
CA VAL A 134 8.91 14.34 -1.54
C VAL A 134 10.26 13.92 -0.96
N PRO A 135 11.24 14.81 -0.68
CA PRO A 135 12.51 14.39 -0.11
C PRO A 135 12.37 13.69 1.25
N ALA A 136 11.45 14.19 2.09
CA ALA A 136 11.13 13.60 3.38
C ALA A 136 10.43 12.24 3.22
N LEU A 137 9.53 12.12 2.26
CA LEU A 137 8.87 10.86 1.89
C LEU A 137 9.89 9.80 1.45
N LEU A 138 10.77 10.12 0.51
CA LEU A 138 11.75 9.18 -0.03
C LEU A 138 12.77 8.73 1.04
N SER A 139 13.25 9.66 1.86
CA SER A 139 14.18 9.33 2.95
C SER A 139 13.51 8.52 4.07
N GLY A 140 12.25 8.81 4.39
CA GLY A 140 11.46 8.03 5.33
C GLY A 140 11.19 6.61 4.83
N ASP A 141 10.76 6.47 3.57
CA ASP A 141 10.59 5.16 2.92
C ASP A 141 11.89 4.35 2.97
N PHE A 142 13.02 4.98 2.61
CA PHE A 142 14.33 4.33 2.66
C PHE A 142 14.65 3.77 4.05
N ILE A 143 14.33 4.48 5.14
CA ILE A 143 14.57 3.98 6.50
C ILE A 143 13.79 2.69 6.77
N LEU A 144 12.51 2.62 6.38
CA LEU A 144 11.66 1.47 6.65
C LEU A 144 11.87 0.30 5.67
N SER A 145 12.33 0.59 4.45
CA SER A 145 12.53 -0.40 3.38
C SER A 145 13.89 -1.12 3.44
N ARG A 146 14.81 -0.71 4.33
CA ARG A 146 16.13 -1.39 4.52
C ARG A 146 16.04 -2.84 4.97
N ARG A 147 14.92 -3.21 5.58
CA ARG A 147 14.63 -4.54 6.13
C ARG A 147 13.18 -4.91 5.81
N PRO A 148 12.74 -6.15 6.05
CA PRO A 148 11.34 -6.52 5.86
C PRO A 148 10.41 -5.49 6.52
N PHE A 149 9.62 -4.84 5.68
CA PHE A 149 8.90 -3.61 6.04
C PHE A 149 8.10 -3.72 7.36
N PRO A 150 7.36 -4.82 7.65
CA PRO A 150 6.65 -4.95 8.93
C PRO A 150 7.57 -4.95 10.16
N ALA A 151 8.77 -5.54 10.06
CA ALA A 151 9.74 -5.57 11.16
C ALA A 151 10.35 -4.18 11.39
N SER A 152 10.61 -3.43 10.32
CA SER A 152 11.10 -2.04 10.39
C SER A 152 10.08 -1.11 11.04
N VAL A 153 8.81 -1.17 10.62
CA VAL A 153 7.72 -0.37 11.23
C VAL A 153 7.59 -0.70 12.72
N LYS A 154 7.56 -1.99 13.07
CA LYS A 154 7.50 -2.43 14.46
C LYS A 154 8.69 -1.96 15.28
N THR A 155 9.89 -1.95 14.70
CA THR A 155 11.10 -1.43 15.36
C THR A 155 10.94 0.05 15.73
N ILE A 156 10.46 0.87 14.80
CA ILE A 156 10.22 2.30 15.06
C ILE A 156 9.13 2.48 16.11
N LEU A 157 7.99 1.79 15.97
CA LEU A 157 6.88 1.89 16.92
C LEU A 157 7.29 1.44 18.33
N ALA A 158 8.04 0.34 18.45
CA ALA A 158 8.57 -0.13 19.73
C ALA A 158 9.46 0.92 20.38
N SER A 159 10.34 1.58 19.62
CA SER A 159 11.21 2.63 20.14
C SER A 159 10.45 3.89 20.53
N VAL A 160 9.54 4.38 19.68
CA VAL A 160 8.79 5.63 19.91
C VAL A 160 7.87 5.52 21.11
N ASN A 161 7.31 4.33 21.37
CA ASN A 161 6.40 4.10 22.48
C ASN A 161 7.10 3.54 23.73
N ALA A 162 8.42 3.35 23.69
CA ALA A 162 9.18 2.68 24.76
C ALA A 162 8.61 1.29 25.11
N GLU A 163 8.17 0.53 24.10
CA GLU A 163 7.55 -0.79 24.21
C GLU A 163 8.39 -1.85 23.47
N PRO A 164 9.46 -2.40 24.07
CA PRO A 164 10.37 -3.32 23.40
C PRO A 164 9.71 -4.59 22.87
N THR A 165 8.63 -5.05 23.51
CA THR A 165 7.89 -6.26 23.12
C THR A 165 7.24 -6.14 21.74
N TRP A 166 7.01 -4.92 21.25
CA TRP A 166 6.39 -4.68 19.94
C TRP A 166 7.34 -4.98 18.77
N ASN A 167 8.64 -5.16 19.03
CA ASN A 167 9.58 -5.66 18.02
C ASN A 167 9.21 -7.07 17.51
N ARG A 168 8.45 -7.84 18.30
CA ARG A 168 8.09 -9.23 17.98
C ARG A 168 7.36 -9.33 16.64
N VAL A 169 7.87 -10.19 15.77
CA VAL A 169 7.21 -10.62 14.52
C VAL A 169 6.85 -12.11 14.59
N LEU A 170 5.95 -12.56 13.71
CA LEU A 170 5.61 -13.97 13.63
C LEU A 170 6.68 -14.72 12.80
N PRO A 171 7.21 -15.86 13.29
CA PRO A 171 8.05 -16.74 12.49
C PRO A 171 7.34 -17.16 11.18
N PRO A 172 8.07 -17.37 10.07
CA PRO A 172 9.54 -17.42 9.94
C PRO A 172 10.22 -16.04 9.81
N MET A 173 9.48 -14.93 9.92
CA MET A 173 10.09 -13.61 9.97
C MET A 173 10.84 -13.43 11.30
N SER A 174 11.98 -12.78 11.26
CA SER A 174 12.74 -12.36 12.44
C SER A 174 12.67 -10.85 12.64
N GLU A 175 12.93 -10.42 13.87
CA GLU A 175 13.06 -9.00 14.19
C GLU A 175 14.29 -8.40 13.48
N VAL A 176 14.35 -7.07 13.38
CA VAL A 176 15.55 -6.39 12.89
C VAL A 176 16.72 -6.68 13.84
N PRO A 177 17.85 -7.23 13.37
CA PRO A 177 18.97 -7.60 14.25
C PRO A 177 19.74 -6.37 14.75
N MET A 178 20.49 -6.54 15.84
CA MET A 178 21.51 -5.57 16.26
C MET A 178 22.78 -5.74 15.40
N PRO A 179 23.53 -4.68 15.10
CA PRO A 179 23.33 -3.28 15.54
C PRO A 179 22.36 -2.47 14.67
N GLU A 180 21.84 -3.06 13.59
CA GLU A 180 21.04 -2.34 12.59
C GLU A 180 19.76 -1.71 13.16
N ARG A 181 19.11 -2.38 14.12
CA ARG A 181 17.96 -1.84 14.85
C ARG A 181 18.27 -0.48 15.47
N ALA A 182 19.42 -0.37 16.15
CA ALA A 182 19.84 0.88 16.78
C ALA A 182 20.14 1.98 15.74
N TRP A 183 20.73 1.61 14.60
CA TRP A 183 20.96 2.55 13.51
C TRP A 183 19.65 3.04 12.90
N MET A 184 18.70 2.14 12.64
CA MET A 184 17.39 2.48 12.10
C MET A 184 16.63 3.45 13.02
N VAL A 185 16.61 3.19 14.32
CA VAL A 185 15.99 4.08 15.32
C VAL A 185 16.66 5.45 15.32
N ARG A 186 17.99 5.51 15.32
CA ARG A 186 18.75 6.77 15.28
C ARG A 186 18.48 7.55 13.99
N ASP A 187 18.48 6.87 12.85
CA ASP A 187 18.25 7.49 11.54
C ASP A 187 16.82 8.02 11.45
N PHE A 188 15.83 7.29 11.98
CA PHE A 188 14.44 7.74 12.11
C PHE A 188 14.31 8.97 13.02
N ALA A 189 14.91 8.96 14.20
CA ALA A 189 14.85 10.11 15.12
C ALA A 189 15.45 11.37 14.49
N ARG A 190 16.59 11.22 13.79
CA ARG A 190 17.20 12.32 13.03
C ARG A 190 16.28 12.82 11.92
N TRP A 191 15.70 11.90 11.15
CA TRP A 191 14.74 12.23 10.09
C TRP A 191 13.51 12.97 10.63
N GLU A 192 12.89 12.47 11.70
CA GLU A 192 11.70 13.06 12.32
C GLU A 192 11.98 14.46 12.86
N SER A 193 13.12 14.66 13.53
CA SER A 193 13.52 15.99 14.01
C SER A 193 13.69 17.02 12.89
N GLY A 194 14.00 16.57 11.66
CA GLY A 194 14.13 17.41 10.48
C GLY A 194 12.80 17.85 9.86
N LEU A 195 11.67 17.22 10.25
CA LEU A 195 10.33 17.60 9.79
C LEU A 195 9.77 18.80 10.55
N VAL A 196 10.32 19.12 11.72
CA VAL A 196 9.91 20.27 12.55
C VAL A 196 10.65 21.52 12.08
N LYS A 197 10.25 22.08 10.94
CA LYS A 197 10.47 23.49 10.55
C LYS A 197 9.35 23.95 9.61
#